data_AF-A0A7S1USI8-F1
#
_entry.id   AF-A0A7S1USI8-F1
#
_cell.length_a   1.000
_cell.length_b   1.000
_cell.length_c   1.000
_cell.angle_alpha   90.00
_cell.angle_beta   90.00
_cell.angle_gamma   90.00
#
_symmetry.space_group_name_H-M   'P 1'
#
loop_
_entity.id
_entity.type
_entity.pdbx_description
1 polymer ?
#
loop_
_entity_poly.entity_id
_entity_poly.type
_entity_poly.pdbx_seq_one_letter_code
_entity_poly.pdbx_strand_id
1 'polypeptide(L)'
;NVRKLWGLGGGTILTNDHKVSIRKTPTHHTMVGLGKEVEYGVINTAGVKQGHKCCGGCCDVRRAVIIVNIINAFVSLFVIIELIFYDQLIESGKNVYSEDMQNSLEKMSDQVHHMEGALIGLMVVRLFGSLAGIYGGMTFSWPLVAASMGVYALVAAPDILMFGVVGGPLLDGLFAYPHYYLTRRSRRV
;
A
#
# COMPACT_ATOMS: atom_id res chain seq x y z
N ASN A 1 7.62 35.25 33.46
CA ASN A 1 8.78 34.38 33.13
C ASN A 1 8.68 33.94 31.69
N VAL A 2 9.46 34.61 30.84
CA VAL A 2 9.45 34.51 29.38
C VAL A 2 10.75 33.80 28.95
N ARG A 3 10.69 33.09 27.82
CA ARG A 3 11.81 32.61 26.97
C ARG A 3 12.41 31.25 27.32
N LYS A 4 12.08 30.26 26.49
CA LYS A 4 13.07 29.36 25.89
C LYS A 4 12.70 29.12 24.41
N LEU A 5 13.14 30.08 23.59
CA LEU A 5 13.37 29.92 22.16
C LEU A 5 14.74 29.26 22.01
N TRP A 6 14.75 28.03 21.52
CA TRP A 6 15.88 27.38 20.83
C TRP A 6 15.33 27.07 19.43
N GLY A 7 15.92 27.41 18.31
CA GLY A 7 17.27 27.88 18.03
C GLY A 7 17.80 27.10 16.83
N LEU A 8 18.06 27.84 15.74
CA LEU A 8 19.04 27.56 14.68
C LEU A 8 18.64 26.42 13.70
N GLY A 9 18.35 26.69 12.42
CA GLY A 9 19.15 27.51 11.52
C GLY A 9 20.15 26.64 10.75
N GLY A 10 19.65 25.60 10.06
CA GLY A 10 20.45 24.76 9.16
C GLY A 10 20.44 25.32 7.74
N GLY A 11 21.26 26.34 7.48
CA GLY A 11 21.56 26.79 6.13
C GLY A 11 22.44 25.77 5.42
N THR A 12 21.92 25.12 4.38
CA THR A 12 22.71 24.26 3.51
C THR A 12 23.63 25.14 2.66
N ILE A 13 24.94 25.07 2.95
CA ILE A 13 25.99 25.67 2.12
C ILE A 13 26.04 24.87 0.82
N LEU A 14 25.55 25.44 -0.28
CA LEU A 14 25.84 25.00 -1.64
C LEU A 14 27.15 25.66 -2.08
N THR A 15 28.29 24.97 -1.88
CA THR A 15 29.53 25.33 -2.57
C THR A 15 29.40 24.92 -4.03
N ASN A 16 28.96 25.85 -4.88
CA ASN A 16 29.13 25.78 -6.32
C ASN A 16 30.55 26.21 -6.66
N ASP A 17 31.42 25.26 -7.00
CA ASP A 17 32.61 25.57 -7.81
C ASP A 17 33.03 24.36 -8.63
N HIS A 18 32.22 24.04 -9.65
CA HIS A 18 32.74 23.41 -10.86
C HIS A 18 32.42 24.29 -12.06
N LYS A 19 33.43 25.07 -12.45
CA LYS A 19 33.46 25.96 -13.60
C LYS A 19 33.53 25.10 -14.88
N VAL A 20 32.39 24.56 -15.31
CA VAL A 20 32.26 23.96 -16.65
C VAL A 20 31.99 25.11 -17.64
N SER A 21 33.03 25.49 -18.38
CA SER A 21 32.95 26.42 -19.50
C SER A 21 32.19 25.76 -20.65
N ILE A 22 30.86 25.93 -20.69
CA ILE A 22 30.05 25.62 -21.86
C ILE A 22 29.97 26.89 -22.70
N ARG A 23 30.62 26.86 -23.87
CA ARG A 23 30.47 27.88 -24.92
C ARG A 23 28.98 28.04 -25.24
N LYS A 24 28.47 29.25 -25.03
CA LYS A 24 27.14 29.66 -25.51
C LYS A 24 27.19 29.86 -27.02
N THR A 25 26.47 29.03 -27.78
CA THR A 25 25.94 29.44 -29.08
C THR A 25 24.60 30.16 -28.83
N PRO A 26 24.42 31.41 -29.28
CA PRO A 26 23.15 32.11 -29.14
C PRO A 26 22.21 31.67 -30.27
N THR A 27 21.32 30.71 -30.01
CA THR A 27 20.12 30.53 -30.85
C THR A 27 18.99 31.36 -30.26
N HIS A 28 18.83 32.56 -30.82
CA HIS A 28 17.66 33.41 -30.66
C HIS A 28 16.44 32.67 -31.23
N HIS A 29 15.57 32.14 -30.37
CA HIS A 29 14.20 31.82 -30.75
C HIS A 29 13.26 32.83 -30.11
N THR A 30 13.04 33.92 -30.85
CA THR A 30 11.99 34.90 -30.57
C THR A 30 10.65 34.25 -30.93
N MET A 31 9.91 33.75 -29.94
CA MET A 31 8.51 33.36 -30.14
C MET A 31 7.62 34.55 -29.79
N VAL A 32 7.26 35.33 -30.80
CA VAL A 32 6.16 36.30 -30.74
C VAL A 32 4.87 35.52 -30.96
N GLY A 33 4.17 35.18 -29.88
CA GLY A 33 2.80 34.67 -29.90
C GLY A 33 1.85 35.72 -29.36
N LEU A 34 1.29 36.53 -30.24
CA LEU A 34 0.20 37.47 -29.97
C LEU A 34 -1.13 36.71 -29.91
N GLY A 35 -1.80 36.81 -28.76
CA GLY A 35 -3.26 36.80 -28.60
C GLY A 35 -4.02 35.50 -28.90
N LYS A 36 -4.57 34.87 -27.85
CA LYS A 36 -5.96 34.43 -27.86
C LYS A 36 -6.52 34.18 -26.46
N GLU A 37 -7.65 34.84 -26.23
CA GLU A 37 -8.76 34.63 -25.30
C GLU A 37 -8.52 33.81 -24.01
N VAL A 38 -8.86 34.47 -22.90
CA VAL A 38 -9.00 33.90 -21.56
C VAL A 38 -10.24 33.00 -21.55
N GLU A 39 -10.04 31.75 -21.98
CA GLU A 39 -10.92 30.65 -21.63
C GLU A 39 -10.72 30.36 -20.14
N TYR A 40 -11.81 30.22 -19.37
CA TYR A 40 -11.80 29.73 -17.99
C TYR A 40 -11.42 28.24 -17.98
N GLY A 41 -10.21 27.95 -18.42
CA GLY A 41 -9.58 26.67 -18.28
C GLY A 41 -9.25 26.47 -16.81
N VAL A 42 -9.82 25.41 -16.24
CA VAL A 42 -9.37 24.77 -15.01
C VAL A 42 -7.85 24.93 -14.95
N ILE A 43 -7.37 25.72 -14.00
CA ILE A 43 -5.94 25.90 -13.76
C ILE A 43 -5.45 24.53 -13.32
N ASN A 44 -5.06 23.72 -14.30
CA ASN A 44 -4.15 22.62 -14.12
C ASN A 44 -2.87 23.29 -13.63
N THR A 45 -2.80 23.45 -12.31
CA THR A 45 -1.55 23.51 -11.57
C THR A 45 -0.86 22.17 -11.82
N ALA A 46 -0.37 22.00 -13.05
CA ALA A 46 0.65 21.04 -13.40
C ALA A 46 1.90 21.53 -12.66
N GLY A 47 1.89 21.31 -11.34
CA GLY A 47 3.04 21.47 -10.48
C GLY A 47 4.18 20.80 -11.20
N VAL A 48 5.26 21.57 -11.40
CA VAL A 48 6.45 21.20 -12.17
C VAL A 48 6.73 19.72 -11.97
N LYS A 49 6.31 18.89 -12.93
CA LYS A 49 6.51 17.45 -12.86
C LYS A 49 8.02 17.27 -12.89
N GLN A 50 8.63 16.99 -11.75
CA GLN A 50 10.06 16.65 -11.63
C GLN A 50 10.30 15.33 -12.38
N GLY A 51 10.32 15.39 -13.71
CA GLY A 51 10.33 14.24 -14.61
C GLY A 51 11.63 13.43 -14.62
N HIS A 52 12.65 13.84 -13.87
CA HIS A 52 14.01 13.29 -14.02
C HIS A 52 14.66 12.74 -12.74
N LYS A 53 13.99 12.78 -11.58
CA LYS A 53 14.49 12.14 -10.34
C LYS A 53 13.99 10.70 -10.13
N CYS A 54 13.16 10.20 -11.04
CA CYS A 54 12.45 8.93 -10.92
C CYS A 54 13.23 7.67 -11.40
N CYS A 55 14.44 7.81 -11.93
CA CYS A 55 15.16 6.70 -12.58
C CYS A 55 16.11 5.93 -11.65
N GLY A 56 15.66 5.57 -10.43
CA GLY A 56 16.51 4.87 -9.44
C GLY A 56 15.74 4.00 -8.44
N GLY A 57 14.63 3.39 -8.84
CA GLY A 57 13.87 2.40 -8.05
C GLY A 57 12.63 2.91 -7.31
N CYS A 58 12.40 4.22 -7.20
CA CYS A 58 11.23 4.75 -6.50
C CYS A 58 9.89 4.56 -7.25
N CYS A 59 9.90 4.61 -8.58
CA CYS A 59 8.71 4.31 -9.39
C CYS A 59 8.32 2.84 -9.36
N ASP A 60 9.30 1.95 -9.24
CA ASP A 60 9.08 0.51 -9.23
C ASP A 60 8.41 0.08 -7.91
N VAL A 61 8.92 0.59 -6.79
CA VAL A 61 8.32 0.35 -5.46
C VAL A 61 6.88 0.84 -5.39
N ARG A 62 6.57 1.98 -6.02
CA ARG A 62 5.18 2.48 -6.07
C ARG A 62 4.26 1.50 -6.81
N ARG A 63 4.69 1.02 -7.98
CA ARG A 63 3.92 0.05 -8.75
C ARG A 63 3.78 -1.27 -7.98
N ALA A 64 4.85 -1.71 -7.32
CA ALA A 64 4.84 -2.90 -6.47
C ALA A 64 3.82 -2.78 -5.33
N VAL A 65 3.77 -1.66 -4.60
CA VAL A 65 2.76 -1.44 -3.52
C VAL A 65 1.34 -1.54 -4.08
N ILE A 66 1.07 -0.95 -5.23
CA ILE A 66 -0.27 -0.99 -5.84
C ILE A 66 -0.62 -2.44 -6.23
N ILE A 67 0.28 -3.14 -6.92
CA ILE A 67 0.06 -4.52 -7.37
C ILE A 67 -0.16 -5.45 -6.18
N VAL A 68 0.67 -5.37 -5.14
CA VAL A 68 0.55 -6.22 -3.94
C VAL A 68 -0.79 -5.98 -3.24
N ASN A 69 -1.23 -4.73 -3.08
CA ASN A 69 -2.54 -4.47 -2.47
C ASN A 69 -3.71 -4.93 -3.34
N ILE A 70 -3.60 -4.89 -4.66
CA ILE A 70 -4.61 -5.44 -5.56
C ILE A 70 -4.71 -6.95 -5.38
N ILE A 71 -3.57 -7.66 -5.40
CA ILE A 71 -3.53 -9.11 -5.15
C ILE A 71 -4.14 -9.42 -3.78
N ASN A 72 -3.76 -8.66 -2.75
CA ASN A 72 -4.26 -8.84 -1.40
C ASN A 72 -5.78 -8.63 -1.29
N ALA A 73 -6.31 -7.63 -2.00
CA ALA A 73 -7.75 -7.38 -2.07
C ALA A 73 -8.49 -8.57 -2.71
N PHE A 74 -7.96 -9.12 -3.82
CA PHE A 74 -8.53 -10.30 -4.45
C PHE A 74 -8.47 -11.54 -3.56
N VAL A 75 -7.32 -11.81 -2.93
CA VAL A 75 -7.19 -12.91 -1.96
C VAL A 75 -8.21 -12.76 -0.82
N SER A 76 -8.36 -11.56 -0.27
CA SER A 76 -9.36 -11.30 0.78
C SER A 76 -10.79 -11.54 0.29
N LEU A 77 -11.12 -11.15 -0.94
CA LEU A 77 -12.43 -11.43 -1.54
C LEU A 77 -12.66 -12.93 -1.73
N PHE A 78 -11.67 -13.67 -2.21
CA PHE A 78 -11.78 -15.13 -2.35
C PHE A 78 -12.00 -15.81 -1.00
N VAL A 79 -11.27 -15.41 0.04
CA VAL A 79 -11.46 -15.96 1.39
C VAL A 79 -12.84 -15.64 1.95
N ILE A 80 -13.35 -14.41 1.74
CA ILE A 80 -14.72 -14.06 2.16
C ILE A 80 -15.74 -14.94 1.45
N ILE A 81 -15.59 -15.14 0.13
CA ILE A 81 -16.46 -16.01 -0.66
C ILE A 81 -16.38 -17.45 -0.12
N GLU A 82 -15.18 -17.98 0.08
CA GLU A 82 -14.97 -19.33 0.62
C GLU A 82 -15.65 -19.51 1.98
N LEU A 83 -15.53 -18.54 2.89
CA LEU A 83 -16.21 -18.57 4.20
C LEU A 83 -17.73 -18.55 4.07
N ILE A 84 -18.29 -17.74 3.17
CA ILE A 84 -19.75 -17.70 2.93
C ILE A 84 -20.29 -19.03 2.39
N PHE A 85 -19.52 -19.73 1.56
CA PHE A 85 -19.91 -21.02 0.98
C PHE A 85 -19.44 -22.23 1.80
N TYR A 86 -18.77 -22.00 2.93
CA TYR A 86 -18.16 -23.06 3.72
C TYR A 86 -19.19 -24.07 4.26
N ASP A 87 -20.30 -23.58 4.80
CA ASP A 87 -21.37 -24.44 5.33
C ASP A 87 -21.96 -25.37 4.25
N GLN A 88 -22.16 -24.84 3.04
CA GLN A 88 -22.68 -25.61 1.91
C GLN A 88 -21.70 -26.70 1.46
N LEU A 89 -20.41 -26.42 1.50
CA LEU A 89 -19.36 -27.39 1.20
C LEU A 89 -19.32 -28.51 2.22
N ILE A 90 -19.45 -28.20 3.52
CA ILE A 90 -19.53 -29.22 4.58
C ILE A 90 -20.76 -30.09 4.38
N GLU A 91 -21.94 -29.48 4.21
CA GLU A 91 -23.20 -30.22 4.07
C GLU A 91 -23.16 -31.18 2.87
N SER A 92 -22.62 -30.73 1.74
CA SER A 92 -22.43 -31.56 0.54
C SER A 92 -21.45 -32.72 0.78
N GLY A 93 -20.42 -32.50 1.61
CA GLY A 93 -19.41 -33.50 1.96
C GLY A 93 -19.89 -34.57 2.94
N LYS A 94 -20.91 -34.30 3.77
CA LYS A 94 -21.41 -35.25 4.78
C LYS A 94 -21.83 -36.59 4.16
N ASN A 95 -22.32 -36.61 2.93
CA ASN A 95 -22.74 -37.86 2.27
C ASN A 95 -21.59 -38.74 1.75
N VAL A 96 -20.35 -38.23 1.75
CA VAL A 96 -19.18 -38.90 1.13
C VAL A 96 -18.20 -39.44 2.19
N TYR A 97 -18.26 -38.92 3.41
CA TYR A 97 -17.26 -39.20 4.44
C TYR A 97 -17.74 -40.18 5.51
N SER A 98 -16.79 -40.93 6.10
CA SER A 98 -17.08 -41.85 7.21
C SER A 98 -17.55 -41.12 8.46
N GLU A 99 -18.31 -41.80 9.33
CA GLU A 99 -18.87 -41.25 10.58
C GLU A 99 -17.79 -40.61 11.48
N ASP A 100 -16.62 -41.23 11.59
CA ASP A 100 -15.49 -40.70 12.38
C ASP A 100 -14.96 -39.36 11.83
N MET A 101 -14.95 -39.21 10.50
CA MET A 101 -14.51 -37.98 9.86
C MET A 101 -15.58 -36.89 9.95
N GLN A 102 -16.86 -37.26 9.87
CA GLN A 102 -17.97 -36.33 10.09
C GLN A 102 -17.95 -35.75 11.51
N ASN A 103 -17.76 -36.59 12.53
CA ASN A 103 -17.65 -36.15 13.93
C ASN A 103 -16.47 -35.19 14.16
N SER A 104 -15.38 -35.38 13.42
CA SER A 104 -14.21 -34.50 13.47
C SER A 104 -14.47 -33.16 12.77
N LEU A 105 -15.14 -33.20 11.60
CA LEU A 105 -15.56 -32.02 10.86
C LEU A 105 -16.57 -31.18 11.63
N GLU A 106 -17.52 -31.79 12.32
CA GLU A 106 -18.55 -31.09 13.09
C GLU A 106 -17.94 -30.33 14.28
N LYS A 107 -16.99 -30.95 14.99
CA LYS A 107 -16.24 -30.27 16.07
C LYS A 107 -15.39 -29.10 15.57
N MET A 108 -14.81 -29.21 14.38
CA MET A 108 -14.08 -28.09 13.76
C MET A 108 -15.05 -27.00 13.29
N SER A 109 -16.18 -27.39 12.70
CA SER A 109 -17.22 -26.49 12.22
C SER A 109 -17.75 -25.61 13.36
N ASP A 110 -18.07 -26.18 14.52
CA ASP A 110 -18.53 -25.40 15.68
C ASP A 110 -17.49 -24.36 16.14
N GLN A 111 -16.21 -24.72 16.16
CA GLN A 111 -15.14 -23.77 16.50
C GLN A 111 -14.99 -22.65 15.46
N VAL A 112 -15.07 -23.01 14.18
CA VAL A 112 -14.99 -22.04 13.08
C VAL A 112 -16.20 -21.11 13.10
N HIS A 113 -17.41 -21.62 13.34
CA HIS A 113 -18.65 -20.84 13.32
C HIS A 113 -18.66 -19.76 14.41
N HIS A 114 -18.09 -20.05 15.59
CA HIS A 114 -17.89 -19.05 16.64
C HIS A 114 -16.90 -17.94 16.26
N MET A 115 -15.92 -18.23 15.39
CA MET A 115 -14.90 -17.28 14.94
C MET A 115 -15.21 -16.62 13.59
N GLU A 116 -16.18 -17.15 12.86
CA GLU A 116 -16.49 -16.79 11.47
C GLU A 116 -16.74 -15.28 11.33
N GLY A 117 -17.62 -14.73 12.17
CA GLY A 117 -17.93 -13.29 12.14
C GLY A 117 -16.70 -12.41 12.39
N ALA A 118 -15.79 -12.84 13.27
CA ALA A 118 -14.54 -12.12 13.54
C ALA A 118 -13.57 -12.22 12.34
N LEU A 119 -13.48 -13.39 11.70
CA LEU A 119 -12.67 -13.60 10.50
C LEU A 119 -13.19 -12.79 9.32
N ILE A 120 -14.49 -12.80 9.06
CA ILE A 120 -15.12 -11.98 8.00
C ILE A 120 -14.87 -10.50 8.28
N GLY A 121 -15.10 -10.04 9.52
CA GLY A 121 -14.83 -8.66 9.91
C GLY A 121 -13.37 -8.26 9.70
N LEU A 122 -12.43 -9.13 10.04
CA LEU A 122 -11.01 -8.93 9.81
C LEU A 122 -10.66 -8.84 8.32
N MET A 123 -11.25 -9.70 7.48
CA MET A 123 -11.05 -9.66 6.03
C MET A 123 -11.62 -8.39 5.39
N VAL A 124 -12.74 -7.87 5.90
CA VAL A 124 -13.30 -6.58 5.49
C VAL A 124 -12.34 -5.44 5.85
N VAL A 125 -11.75 -5.45 7.06
CA VAL A 125 -10.72 -4.48 7.46
C VAL A 125 -9.48 -4.60 6.55
N ARG A 126 -9.05 -5.81 6.21
CA ARG A 126 -7.96 -6.08 5.25
C ARG A 126 -8.27 -5.50 3.87
N LEU A 127 -9.52 -5.59 3.41
CA LEU A 127 -9.97 -5.03 2.14
C LEU A 127 -9.87 -3.49 2.14
N PHE A 128 -10.40 -2.82 3.17
CA PHE A 128 -10.29 -1.36 3.30
C PHE A 128 -8.85 -0.89 3.46
N GLY A 129 -8.03 -1.63 4.22
CA GLY A 129 -6.59 -1.39 4.33
C GLY A 129 -5.88 -1.48 2.98
N SER A 130 -6.27 -2.45 2.15
CA SER A 130 -5.72 -2.62 0.80
C SER A 130 -6.11 -1.45 -0.12
N LEU A 131 -7.35 -0.98 -0.06
CA LEU A 131 -7.80 0.22 -0.78
C LEU A 131 -7.03 1.47 -0.34
N ALA A 132 -6.82 1.65 0.96
CA ALA A 132 -5.99 2.73 1.50
C ALA A 132 -4.54 2.64 1.01
N GLY A 133 -3.98 1.43 0.91
CA GLY A 133 -2.66 1.17 0.35
C GLY A 133 -2.54 1.54 -1.13
N ILE A 134 -3.54 1.19 -1.94
CA ILE A 134 -3.62 1.58 -3.37
C ILE A 134 -3.69 3.09 -3.50
N TYR A 135 -4.60 3.74 -2.77
CA TYR A 135 -4.77 5.20 -2.81
C TYR A 135 -3.52 5.93 -2.28
N GLY A 136 -2.88 5.41 -1.23
CA GLY A 136 -1.62 5.92 -0.71
C GLY A 136 -0.47 5.79 -1.72
N GLY A 137 -0.39 4.66 -2.41
CA GLY A 137 0.54 4.45 -3.52
C GLY A 137 0.31 5.42 -4.68
N MET A 138 -0.96 5.73 -5.00
CA MET A 138 -1.30 6.70 -6.04
C MET A 138 -0.95 8.14 -5.64
N THR A 139 -1.20 8.54 -4.40
CA THR A 139 -1.05 9.93 -3.93
C THR A 139 0.30 10.25 -3.28
N PHE A 140 1.18 9.26 -3.10
CA PHE A 140 2.44 9.39 -2.34
C PHE A 140 2.24 9.84 -0.89
N SER A 141 1.06 9.61 -0.31
CA SER A 141 0.76 9.97 1.06
C SER A 141 1.31 8.89 2.01
N TRP A 142 2.38 9.24 2.74
CA TRP A 142 2.98 8.34 3.73
C TRP A 142 2.02 7.81 4.80
N PRO A 143 1.04 8.57 5.34
CA PRO A 143 0.20 8.05 6.42
C PRO A 143 -0.76 6.96 5.93
N LEU A 144 -1.23 7.04 4.69
CA LEU A 144 -2.14 6.03 4.11
C LEU A 144 -1.42 4.70 3.84
N VAL A 145 -0.19 4.76 3.33
CA VAL A 145 0.64 3.56 3.16
C VAL A 145 1.04 2.96 4.53
N ALA A 146 1.29 3.81 5.54
CA ALA A 146 1.57 3.34 6.89
C ALA A 146 0.34 2.68 7.54
N ALA A 147 -0.86 3.24 7.31
CA ALA A 147 -2.11 2.67 7.80
C ALA A 147 -2.36 1.28 7.19
N SER A 148 -2.14 1.10 5.88
CA SER A 148 -2.27 -0.23 5.25
C SER A 148 -1.27 -1.23 5.84
N MET A 149 -0.04 -0.79 6.13
CA MET A 149 0.97 -1.61 6.80
C MET A 149 0.55 -2.04 8.22
N GLY A 150 -0.14 -1.16 8.96
CA GLY A 150 -0.71 -1.49 10.27
C GLY A 150 -1.80 -2.58 10.17
N VAL A 151 -2.61 -2.54 9.12
CA VAL A 151 -3.61 -3.58 8.85
C VAL A 151 -2.94 -4.93 8.58
N TYR A 152 -1.83 -4.98 7.81
CA TYR A 152 -1.07 -6.23 7.63
C TYR A 152 -0.59 -6.80 8.97
N ALA A 153 -0.03 -5.97 9.86
CA ALA A 153 0.42 -6.43 11.16
C ALA A 153 -0.73 -6.97 12.04
N LEU A 154 -1.91 -6.35 11.94
CA LEU A 154 -3.11 -6.77 12.66
C LEU A 154 -3.65 -8.11 12.14
N VAL A 155 -3.58 -8.37 10.83
CA VAL A 155 -4.03 -9.65 10.24
C VAL A 155 -2.97 -10.76 10.37
N ALA A 156 -1.69 -10.42 10.43
CA ALA A 156 -0.62 -11.40 10.60
C ALA A 156 -0.74 -12.18 11.92
N ALA A 157 -1.31 -11.58 12.98
CA ALA A 157 -1.46 -12.24 14.28
C ALA A 157 -2.36 -13.50 14.21
N PRO A 158 -3.59 -13.44 13.69
CA PRO A 158 -4.41 -14.64 13.48
C PRO A 158 -3.83 -15.58 12.42
N ASP A 159 -3.15 -15.08 11.37
CA ASP A 159 -2.53 -15.95 10.37
C ASP A 159 -1.41 -16.82 10.97
N ILE A 160 -0.64 -16.28 11.92
CA ILE A 160 0.36 -17.05 12.68
C ILE A 160 -0.31 -18.12 13.54
N LEU A 161 -1.45 -17.80 14.15
CA LEU A 161 -2.19 -18.76 14.99
C LEU A 161 -2.79 -19.91 14.16
N MET A 162 -3.30 -19.62 12.96
CA MET A 162 -3.97 -20.59 12.11
C MET A 162 -2.99 -21.43 11.27
N PHE A 163 -2.03 -20.79 10.60
CA PHE A 163 -1.15 -21.43 9.62
C PHE A 163 0.27 -21.68 10.14
N GLY A 164 0.54 -21.28 11.39
CA GLY A 164 1.86 -21.36 11.99
C GLY A 164 2.85 -20.33 11.45
N VAL A 165 4.08 -20.39 11.96
CA VAL A 165 5.12 -19.36 11.75
C VAL A 165 5.73 -19.39 10.33
N VAL A 166 5.65 -20.50 9.61
CA VAL A 166 6.39 -20.67 8.36
C VAL A 166 5.59 -20.21 7.13
N GLY A 167 4.27 -20.40 7.13
CA GLY A 167 3.41 -20.12 5.97
C GLY A 167 2.92 -18.68 5.89
N GLY A 168 2.17 -18.24 6.90
CA GLY A 168 1.50 -16.94 6.91
C GLY A 168 2.46 -15.74 6.95
N PRO A 169 3.22 -15.56 8.04
CA PRO A 169 4.01 -14.33 8.23
C PRO A 169 5.16 -14.18 7.23
N LEU A 170 5.62 -15.26 6.60
CA LEU A 170 6.64 -15.17 5.53
C LEU A 170 6.07 -14.50 4.27
N LEU A 171 4.85 -14.89 3.87
CA LEU A 171 4.14 -14.26 2.75
C LEU A 171 3.73 -12.83 3.08
N ASP A 172 3.17 -12.59 4.28
CA ASP A 172 2.81 -11.24 4.70
C ASP A 172 4.05 -10.32 4.81
N GLY A 173 5.17 -10.85 5.30
CA GLY A 173 6.44 -10.13 5.34
C GLY A 173 6.95 -9.75 3.94
N LEU A 174 6.84 -10.66 2.97
CA LEU A 174 7.18 -10.39 1.57
C LEU A 174 6.30 -9.28 0.98
N PHE A 175 5.00 -9.27 1.31
CA PHE A 175 4.05 -8.27 0.84
C PHE A 175 4.18 -6.92 1.58
N ALA A 176 4.63 -6.93 2.83
CA ALA A 176 4.93 -5.73 3.61
C ALA A 176 6.22 -5.02 3.16
N TYR A 177 7.18 -5.73 2.54
CA TYR A 177 8.46 -5.17 2.09
C TYR A 177 8.35 -3.90 1.22
N PRO A 178 7.56 -3.87 0.13
CA PRO A 178 7.43 -2.64 -0.68
C PRO A 178 6.80 -1.47 0.09
N HIS A 179 5.92 -1.75 1.05
CA HIS A 179 5.29 -0.73 1.92
C HIS A 179 6.32 -0.10 2.86
N TYR A 180 7.15 -0.93 3.49
CA TYR A 180 8.22 -0.46 4.39
C TYR A 180 9.22 0.45 3.64
N TYR A 181 9.63 0.05 2.43
CA TYR A 181 10.56 0.86 1.65
C TYR A 181 9.95 2.19 1.21
N LEU A 182 8.68 2.19 0.79
CA LEU A 182 7.96 3.41 0.40
C LEU A 182 7.81 4.38 1.57
N THR A 183 7.41 3.90 2.74
CA THR A 183 7.22 4.74 3.96
C THR A 183 8.53 5.32 4.48
N ARG A 184 9.63 4.55 4.45
CA ARG A 184 10.96 5.05 4.85
C ARG A 184 11.48 6.14 3.91
N ARG A 185 11.12 6.08 2.63
CA ARG A 185 11.54 7.09 1.63
C ARG A 185 10.69 8.35 1.71
N SER A 186 9.38 8.23 1.85
CA SER A 186 8.46 9.37 1.93
C SER A 186 8.66 10.24 3.18
N ARG A 187 9.20 9.69 4.28
CA ARG A 187 9.57 10.48 5.47
C ARG A 187 10.78 11.40 5.27
N ARG A 188 11.61 11.16 4.25
CA ARG A 188 12.85 11.92 4.00
C ARG A 188 12.69 13.06 3.00
N VAL A 189 11.53 13.13 2.34
CA VAL A 189 11.16 14.18 1.39
C VAL A 189 10.26 15.16 2.10
#